data_AF-K4IEW8-F1
#
_entry.id   AF-K4IEW8-F1
#
_cell.length_a   1.000
_cell.length_b   1.000
_cell.length_c   1.000
_cell.angle_alpha   90.00
_cell.angle_beta   90.00
_cell.angle_gamma   90.00
#
_symmetry.space_group_name_H-M   'P 1'
#
loop_
_entity.id
_entity.type
_entity.pdbx_description
1 polymer ?
#
loop_
_entity_poly.entity_id
_entity_poly.type
_entity_poly.pdbx_seq_one_letter_code
_entity_poly.pdbx_strand_id
1 'polypeptide(L)'
;MNRKRFLYSSILAGIGLQFPFQTFFKTSFDFQNISIEQVLGLDTSHLEPSPILLEKETYKSFSKMQSAALKDDIHLQIVSGYRSFSQQKQIWENKYNQLSKTLSSSEAILEIMTYSSIPGTSRHHWGTDIDIIDQSVQLPKEDVLLEKHYHGTGVFSNLKIWMERYGSDFGFELVYTDDTTRKGFLYEPWHYSFSPSSKDFLNLQMKESFQKSWEKLNFDGKSKMTPEFIASYFKNYALGINTILMPS
;
A
#
# COMPACT_ATOMS: atom_id res chain seq x y z
N MET A 1 -27.16 35.84 17.36
CA MET A 1 -27.38 35.94 18.82
C MET A 1 -28.68 35.22 19.17
N ASN A 2 -28.55 34.14 19.96
CA ASN A 2 -29.54 33.40 20.78
C ASN A 2 -30.88 32.84 20.22
N ARG A 3 -30.84 31.51 20.00
CA ARG A 3 -31.68 30.45 20.59
C ARG A 3 -33.21 30.65 20.67
N LYS A 4 -33.93 29.93 19.80
CA LYS A 4 -35.29 29.45 20.06
C LYS A 4 -35.31 27.92 20.04
N ARG A 5 -35.63 27.29 21.16
CA ARG A 5 -36.21 25.94 21.20
C ARG A 5 -37.32 25.94 22.24
N PHE A 6 -38.55 25.90 21.74
CA PHE A 6 -39.76 25.64 22.49
C PHE A 6 -40.06 24.14 22.34
N LEU A 7 -40.30 23.47 23.46
CA LEU A 7 -40.74 22.07 23.54
C LEU A 7 -42.18 21.95 23.06
N TYR A 8 -42.52 20.90 22.32
CA TYR A 8 -43.78 20.18 22.50
C TYR A 8 -43.63 18.72 22.06
N SER A 9 -43.83 17.84 23.02
CA SER A 9 -44.11 16.41 22.87
C SER A 9 -45.56 16.21 22.43
N SER A 10 -45.82 15.32 21.47
CA SER A 10 -47.10 14.66 21.28
C SER A 10 -46.90 13.32 20.57
N ILE A 11 -47.20 12.25 21.30
CA ILE A 11 -47.35 10.89 20.83
C ILE A 11 -48.69 10.80 20.09
N LEU A 12 -48.71 10.27 18.86
CA LEU A 12 -49.85 9.48 18.38
C LEU A 12 -49.44 8.56 17.22
N ALA A 13 -49.86 7.31 17.41
CA ALA A 13 -49.70 6.12 16.60
C ALA A 13 -49.76 6.32 15.08
N GLY A 14 -48.76 5.74 14.40
CA GLY A 14 -48.74 5.56 12.95
C GLY A 14 -48.10 4.22 12.62
N ILE A 15 -48.97 3.24 12.43
CA ILE A 15 -48.85 1.93 11.76
C ILE A 15 -47.44 1.59 11.23
N GLY A 16 -46.91 0.48 11.75
CA GLY A 16 -45.62 -0.06 11.38
C GLY A 16 -45.49 -0.36 9.88
N LEU A 17 -44.44 0.20 9.31
CA LEU A 17 -43.73 -0.40 8.19
C LEU A 17 -42.36 -0.78 8.73
N GLN A 18 -42.23 -2.04 9.16
CA GLN A 18 -40.93 -2.65 9.36
C GLN A 18 -40.27 -2.69 7.98
N PHE A 19 -39.47 -1.68 7.67
CA PHE A 19 -38.40 -1.87 6.70
C PHE A 19 -37.48 -2.92 7.32
N PRO A 20 -37.32 -4.11 6.71
CA PRO A 20 -36.23 -4.95 7.14
C PRO A 20 -34.97 -4.13 6.88
N PHE A 21 -34.24 -3.85 7.95
CA PHE A 21 -32.85 -3.45 7.86
C PHE A 21 -32.15 -4.63 7.19
N GLN A 22 -32.18 -4.68 5.86
CA GLN A 22 -31.45 -5.66 5.10
C GLN A 22 -29.99 -5.34 5.36
N THR A 23 -29.41 -6.15 6.25
CA THR A 23 -27.98 -6.35 6.39
C THR A 23 -27.41 -6.69 5.02
N PHE A 24 -27.09 -5.65 4.26
CA PHE A 24 -26.45 -5.72 2.96
C PHE A 24 -24.94 -5.81 3.15
N PHE A 25 -24.46 -6.83 3.84
CA PHE A 25 -23.04 -7.20 3.82
C PHE A 25 -22.90 -8.71 3.91
N LYS A 26 -23.30 -9.36 2.82
CA LYS A 26 -22.72 -10.63 2.42
C LYS A 26 -22.74 -10.71 0.91
N THR A 27 -22.06 -9.77 0.25
CA THR A 27 -21.41 -10.13 -1.01
C THR A 27 -20.43 -11.23 -0.65
N SER A 28 -20.81 -12.46 -0.99
CA SER A 28 -19.86 -13.53 -1.26
C SER A 28 -18.83 -12.95 -2.24
N PHE A 29 -17.73 -12.44 -1.71
CA PHE A 29 -16.55 -12.14 -2.49
C PHE A 29 -16.20 -13.45 -3.18
N ASP A 30 -16.35 -13.44 -4.50
CA ASP A 30 -15.81 -14.46 -5.36
C ASP A 30 -14.30 -14.44 -5.07
N PHE A 31 -13.82 -15.38 -4.26
CA PHE A 31 -12.39 -15.48 -3.94
C PHE A 31 -11.70 -15.79 -5.26
N GLN A 32 -11.21 -14.76 -5.95
CA GLN A 32 -10.17 -14.95 -6.93
C GLN A 32 -9.03 -15.63 -6.20
N ASN A 33 -8.74 -16.88 -6.56
CA ASN A 33 -7.59 -17.61 -6.03
C ASN A 33 -6.33 -16.86 -6.47
N ILE A 34 -5.79 -16.01 -5.60
CA ILE A 34 -4.51 -15.34 -5.81
C ILE A 34 -3.43 -16.41 -5.97
N SER A 35 -2.63 -16.32 -7.03
CA SER A 35 -1.54 -17.25 -7.29
C SER A 35 -0.22 -16.76 -6.66
N ILE A 36 0.71 -17.67 -6.42
CA ILE A 36 2.05 -17.31 -5.92
C ILE A 36 2.78 -16.45 -6.96
N GLU A 37 2.57 -16.73 -8.24
CA GLU A 37 3.14 -15.98 -9.36
C GLU A 37 2.70 -14.51 -9.35
N GLN A 38 1.44 -14.24 -8.99
CA GLN A 38 0.93 -12.88 -8.80
C GLN A 38 1.61 -12.19 -7.62
N VAL A 39 1.74 -12.86 -6.46
CA VAL A 39 2.43 -12.30 -5.27
C VAL A 39 3.92 -12.02 -5.56
N LEU A 40 4.57 -12.85 -6.38
CA LEU A 40 5.96 -12.67 -6.80
C LEU A 40 6.14 -11.58 -7.87
N GLY A 41 5.07 -11.07 -8.48
CA GLY A 41 5.12 -10.12 -9.59
C GLY A 41 5.54 -10.74 -10.92
N LEU A 42 5.27 -12.04 -11.09
CA LEU A 42 5.55 -12.81 -12.32
C LEU A 42 4.30 -12.96 -13.21
N ASP A 43 3.12 -12.71 -12.66
CA ASP A 43 1.83 -12.78 -13.35
C ASP A 43 1.03 -11.49 -13.12
N THR A 44 0.36 -11.01 -14.17
CA THR A 44 -0.43 -9.76 -14.18
C THR A 44 -1.90 -10.00 -14.49
N SER A 45 -2.38 -11.24 -14.46
CA SER A 45 -3.74 -11.60 -14.89
C SER A 45 -4.84 -11.01 -13.99
N HIS A 46 -4.50 -10.63 -12.76
CA HIS A 46 -5.40 -9.96 -11.81
C HIS A 46 -5.44 -8.43 -11.95
N LEU A 47 -4.63 -7.85 -12.84
CA LEU A 47 -4.50 -6.40 -12.97
C LEU A 47 -5.43 -5.85 -14.07
N GLU A 48 -5.97 -4.66 -13.83
CA GLU A 48 -6.74 -3.93 -14.82
C GLU A 48 -5.83 -3.23 -15.86
N PRO A 49 -6.14 -3.32 -17.16
CA PRO A 49 -5.33 -2.73 -18.22
C PRO A 49 -5.50 -1.21 -18.25
N SER A 50 -4.64 -0.52 -17.52
CA SER A 50 -4.57 0.94 -17.48
C SER A 50 -3.10 1.42 -17.51
N PRO A 51 -2.82 2.73 -17.71
CA PRO A 51 -1.45 3.24 -17.74
C PRO A 51 -0.65 2.90 -16.48
N ILE A 52 -1.33 2.79 -15.34
CA ILE A 52 -0.75 2.32 -14.08
C ILE A 52 -1.57 1.12 -13.64
N LEU A 53 -1.02 -0.07 -13.86
CA LEU A 53 -1.70 -1.32 -13.54
C LEU A 53 -1.96 -1.42 -12.03
N LEU A 54 -3.18 -1.81 -11.67
CA LEU A 54 -3.64 -2.04 -10.30
C LEU A 54 -4.51 -3.29 -10.29
N GLU A 55 -4.61 -3.93 -9.12
CA GLU A 55 -5.61 -4.96 -8.89
C GLU A 55 -7.01 -4.38 -9.09
N LYS A 56 -7.93 -5.19 -9.59
CA LYS A 56 -9.25 -4.77 -10.04
C LYS A 56 -10.06 -3.95 -9.03
N GLU A 57 -10.20 -4.43 -7.81
CA GLU A 57 -10.94 -3.71 -6.78
C GLU A 57 -10.17 -2.49 -6.27
N THR A 58 -8.84 -2.59 -6.23
CA THR A 58 -7.95 -1.44 -5.96
C THR A 58 -8.17 -0.31 -6.98
N TYR A 59 -8.20 -0.61 -8.28
CA TYR A 59 -8.44 0.37 -9.34
C TYR A 59 -9.79 1.08 -9.19
N LYS A 60 -10.86 0.30 -8.93
CA LYS A 60 -12.20 0.84 -8.71
C LYS A 60 -12.27 1.73 -7.48
N SER A 61 -11.64 1.32 -6.38
CA SER A 61 -11.63 2.12 -5.16
C SER A 61 -10.81 3.40 -5.34
N PHE A 62 -9.64 3.30 -5.98
CA PHE A 62 -8.80 4.45 -6.28
C PHE A 62 -9.53 5.49 -7.14
N SER A 63 -10.27 5.05 -8.16
CA SER A 63 -11.04 5.96 -9.02
C SER A 63 -12.12 6.74 -8.25
N LYS A 64 -12.76 6.11 -7.26
CA LYS A 64 -13.70 6.77 -6.34
C LYS A 64 -12.99 7.76 -5.42
N MET A 65 -11.85 7.36 -4.85
CA MET A 65 -11.02 8.19 -3.99
C MET A 65 -10.53 9.43 -4.74
N GLN A 66 -10.00 9.26 -5.95
CA GLN A 66 -9.55 10.35 -6.84
C GLN A 66 -10.69 11.33 -7.15
N SER A 67 -11.89 10.82 -7.44
CA SER A 67 -13.07 11.67 -7.69
C SER A 67 -13.54 12.44 -6.45
N ALA A 68 -13.34 11.89 -5.25
CA ALA A 68 -13.66 12.58 -3.99
C ALA A 68 -12.61 13.64 -3.65
N ALA A 69 -11.34 13.29 -3.74
CA ALA A 69 -10.21 14.19 -3.50
C ALA A 69 -10.27 15.44 -4.40
N LEU A 70 -10.66 15.27 -5.67
CA LEU A 70 -10.81 16.37 -6.62
C LEU A 70 -11.85 17.41 -6.17
N LYS A 71 -12.89 17.03 -5.42
CA LYS A 71 -13.88 17.97 -4.89
C LYS A 71 -13.31 18.87 -3.78
N ASP A 72 -12.23 18.42 -3.16
CA ASP A 72 -11.47 19.14 -2.14
C ASP A 72 -10.18 19.78 -2.74
N ASP A 73 -10.11 19.90 -4.08
CA ASP A 73 -8.99 20.47 -4.85
C ASP A 73 -7.67 19.66 -4.79
N ILE A 74 -7.72 18.42 -4.26
CA ILE A 74 -6.57 17.51 -4.23
C ILE A 74 -6.57 16.64 -5.48
N HIS A 75 -5.58 16.82 -6.35
CA HIS A 75 -5.50 16.13 -7.62
C HIS A 75 -4.61 14.89 -7.52
N LEU A 76 -5.14 13.80 -6.95
CA LEU A 76 -4.40 12.56 -6.75
C LEU A 76 -3.81 12.01 -8.05
N GLN A 77 -2.50 11.81 -8.07
CA GLN A 77 -1.77 11.12 -9.12
C GLN A 77 -0.95 9.97 -8.51
N ILE A 78 -1.06 8.78 -9.09
CA ILE A 78 -0.16 7.67 -8.75
C ILE A 78 1.15 7.87 -9.51
N VAL A 79 2.27 7.80 -8.81
CA VAL A 79 3.62 7.77 -9.41
C VAL A 79 4.23 6.37 -9.44
N SER A 80 3.75 5.47 -8.57
CA SER A 80 4.07 4.04 -8.61
C SER A 80 2.85 3.21 -8.23
N GLY A 81 2.44 2.28 -9.09
CA GLY A 81 1.38 1.29 -8.82
C GLY A 81 1.97 -0.12 -8.88
N TYR A 82 1.44 -0.99 -9.75
CA TYR A 82 2.07 -2.29 -9.96
C TYR A 82 3.52 -2.18 -10.46
N ARG A 83 4.35 -3.06 -9.95
CA ARG A 83 5.73 -3.25 -10.39
C ARG A 83 5.99 -4.74 -10.56
N SER A 84 6.48 -5.17 -11.71
CA SER A 84 6.82 -6.58 -11.92
C SER A 84 8.06 -7.01 -11.13
N PHE A 85 8.26 -8.32 -11.03
CA PHE A 85 9.51 -8.91 -10.53
C PHE A 85 10.72 -8.35 -11.28
N SER A 86 10.66 -8.29 -12.62
CA SER A 86 11.77 -7.84 -13.45
C SER A 86 12.12 -6.37 -13.20
N GLN A 87 11.12 -5.51 -13.02
CA GLN A 87 11.33 -4.10 -12.68
C GLN A 87 11.93 -3.94 -11.29
N GLN A 88 11.38 -4.63 -10.27
CA GLN A 88 11.93 -4.57 -8.91
C GLN A 88 13.35 -5.15 -8.85
N LYS A 89 13.62 -6.23 -9.60
CA LYS A 89 14.95 -6.82 -9.77
C LYS A 89 15.93 -5.80 -10.33
N GLN A 90 15.56 -5.09 -11.40
CA GLN A 90 16.42 -4.07 -12.00
C GLN A 90 16.75 -2.93 -11.00
N ILE A 91 15.74 -2.43 -10.27
CA ILE A 91 15.96 -1.39 -9.25
C ILE A 91 16.93 -1.89 -8.17
N TRP A 92 16.71 -3.11 -7.68
CA TRP A 92 17.56 -3.75 -6.69
C TRP A 92 19.00 -3.91 -7.18
N GLU A 93 19.20 -4.54 -8.34
CA GLU A 93 20.52 -4.86 -8.88
C GLU A 93 21.31 -3.60 -9.21
N ASN A 94 20.66 -2.54 -9.72
CA ASN A 94 21.30 -1.25 -9.93
C ASN A 94 21.87 -0.69 -8.62
N LYS A 95 21.08 -0.68 -7.54
CA LYS A 95 21.53 -0.20 -6.22
C LYS A 95 22.62 -1.10 -5.64
N TYR A 96 22.43 -2.42 -5.70
CA TYR A 96 23.37 -3.39 -5.15
C TYR A 96 24.73 -3.33 -5.85
N ASN A 97 24.75 -3.26 -7.18
CA ASN A 97 25.98 -3.18 -7.97
C ASN A 97 26.68 -1.83 -7.81
N GLN A 98 25.95 -0.75 -7.49
CA GLN A 98 26.56 0.53 -7.14
C GLN A 98 27.18 0.49 -5.75
N LEU A 99 26.43 0.08 -4.73
CA LEU A 99 26.85 0.10 -3.33
C LEU A 99 27.95 -0.93 -3.02
N SER A 100 27.92 -2.09 -3.68
CA SER A 100 28.95 -3.13 -3.49
C SER A 100 30.33 -2.75 -4.01
N LYS A 101 30.47 -1.59 -4.67
CA LYS A 101 31.78 -1.01 -5.03
C LYS A 101 32.48 -0.37 -3.84
N THR A 102 31.72 0.04 -2.82
CA THR A 102 32.23 0.82 -1.67
C THR A 102 31.89 0.21 -0.33
N LEU A 103 30.90 -0.69 -0.27
CA LEU A 103 30.42 -1.37 0.93
C LEU A 103 30.57 -2.88 0.80
N SER A 104 30.59 -3.61 1.92
CA SER A 104 30.41 -5.06 1.90
C SER A 104 29.02 -5.43 1.37
N SER A 105 28.85 -6.65 0.85
CA SER A 105 27.55 -7.12 0.36
C SER A 105 26.44 -7.02 1.40
N SER A 106 26.74 -7.33 2.66
CA SER A 106 25.76 -7.25 3.75
C SER A 106 25.34 -5.82 4.06
N GLU A 107 26.30 -4.89 4.08
CA GLU A 107 26.01 -3.45 4.28
C GLU A 107 25.21 -2.88 3.10
N ALA A 108 25.58 -3.23 1.86
CA ALA A 108 24.83 -2.82 0.67
C ALA A 108 23.38 -3.33 0.70
N ILE A 109 23.16 -4.58 1.11
CA ILE A 109 21.81 -5.15 1.25
C ILE A 109 20.99 -4.40 2.29
N LEU A 110 21.57 -4.13 3.47
CA LEU A 110 20.89 -3.40 4.55
C LEU A 110 20.56 -1.96 4.13
N GLU A 111 21.47 -1.28 3.47
CA GLU A 111 21.28 0.08 2.96
C GLU A 111 20.10 0.15 1.97
N ILE A 112 20.03 -0.79 1.01
CA ILE A 112 18.93 -0.87 0.04
C ILE A 112 17.60 -1.11 0.75
N MET A 113 17.60 -2.02 1.73
CA MET A 113 16.40 -2.39 2.47
C MET A 113 15.85 -1.29 3.36
N THR A 114 16.51 -0.13 3.47
CA THR A 114 15.96 1.06 4.13
C THR A 114 14.66 1.51 3.45
N TYR A 115 14.61 1.48 2.11
CA TYR A 115 13.49 1.97 1.29
C TYR A 115 13.16 1.06 0.09
N SER A 116 13.74 -0.13 -0.02
CA SER A 116 13.51 -0.99 -1.18
C SER A 116 13.43 -2.45 -0.82
N SER A 117 12.30 -3.06 -1.18
CA SER A 117 12.04 -4.48 -1.01
C SER A 117 12.97 -5.34 -1.86
N ILE A 118 13.30 -6.52 -1.33
CA ILE A 118 14.00 -7.56 -2.08
C ILE A 118 13.12 -8.03 -3.25
N PRO A 119 13.67 -8.29 -4.47
CA PRO A 119 12.89 -8.73 -5.62
C PRO A 119 12.00 -9.93 -5.31
N GLY A 120 10.74 -9.87 -5.76
CA GLY A 120 9.72 -10.88 -5.49
C GLY A 120 9.00 -10.72 -4.15
N THR A 121 9.37 -9.72 -3.34
CA THR A 121 8.71 -9.47 -2.03
C THR A 121 8.00 -8.12 -1.94
N SER A 122 8.07 -7.31 -2.98
CA SER A 122 7.43 -5.99 -3.00
C SER A 122 5.91 -6.09 -2.95
N ARG A 123 5.27 -5.23 -2.16
CA ARG A 123 3.81 -5.12 -2.14
C ARG A 123 3.26 -4.51 -3.44
N HIS A 124 4.07 -3.74 -4.18
CA HIS A 124 3.70 -3.29 -5.52
C HIS A 124 3.52 -4.44 -6.52
N HIS A 125 4.05 -5.65 -6.26
CA HIS A 125 3.73 -6.82 -7.10
C HIS A 125 2.23 -7.14 -7.09
N TRP A 126 1.52 -6.76 -6.04
CA TRP A 126 0.13 -7.14 -5.84
C TRP A 126 -0.82 -6.23 -6.62
N GLY A 127 -0.36 -5.04 -7.02
CA GLY A 127 -1.22 -4.01 -7.60
C GLY A 127 -2.20 -3.39 -6.60
N THR A 128 -2.03 -3.69 -5.30
CA THR A 128 -2.83 -3.10 -4.21
C THR A 128 -2.19 -1.85 -3.61
N ASP A 129 -0.90 -1.65 -3.86
CA ASP A 129 -0.08 -0.61 -3.24
C ASP A 129 0.24 0.49 -4.26
N ILE A 130 0.11 1.73 -3.79
CA ILE A 130 0.26 2.95 -4.59
C ILE A 130 1.12 3.99 -3.85
N ASP A 131 1.99 4.64 -4.63
CA ASP A 131 2.68 5.86 -4.23
C ASP A 131 1.95 7.04 -4.86
N ILE A 132 1.43 7.95 -4.04
CA ILE A 132 0.58 9.07 -4.49
C ILE A 132 1.18 10.44 -4.23
N ILE A 133 0.98 11.34 -5.18
CA ILE A 133 1.27 12.77 -5.08
C ILE A 133 0.02 13.59 -5.39
N ASP A 134 0.08 14.89 -5.11
CA ASP A 134 -0.89 15.85 -5.61
C ASP A 134 -0.29 16.56 -6.82
N GLN A 135 -0.89 16.41 -7.99
CA GLN A 135 -0.36 17.01 -9.23
C GLN A 135 -0.79 18.47 -9.43
N SER A 136 -1.65 19.01 -8.55
CA SER A 136 -2.10 20.41 -8.63
C SER A 136 -1.05 21.42 -8.18
N VAL A 137 -0.04 20.97 -7.44
CA VAL A 137 1.02 21.81 -6.88
C VAL A 137 2.26 21.83 -7.78
N GLN A 138 3.13 22.82 -7.56
CA GLN A 138 4.44 22.83 -8.20
C GLN A 138 5.27 21.64 -7.68
N LEU A 139 5.49 20.65 -8.56
CA LEU A 139 6.27 19.48 -8.21
C LEU A 139 7.72 19.84 -7.88
N PRO A 140 8.33 19.16 -6.88
CA PRO A 140 9.76 19.24 -6.63
C PRO A 140 10.57 18.91 -7.88
N LYS A 141 11.74 19.56 -8.05
CA LYS A 141 12.70 19.23 -9.12
C LYS A 141 13.57 18.02 -8.81
N GLU A 142 13.64 17.68 -7.53
CA GLU A 142 14.33 16.50 -7.00
C GLU A 142 13.36 15.30 -6.96
N ASP A 143 13.72 14.25 -6.21
CA ASP A 143 12.80 13.15 -5.94
C ASP A 143 11.51 13.66 -5.27
N VAL A 144 10.36 13.31 -5.84
CA VAL A 144 9.04 13.73 -5.34
C VAL A 144 8.61 12.93 -4.11
N LEU A 145 9.17 11.73 -3.90
CA LEU A 145 8.84 10.85 -2.77
C LEU A 145 9.82 11.02 -1.62
N LEU A 146 9.84 12.23 -1.05
CA LEU A 146 10.64 12.56 0.13
C LEU A 146 9.74 13.05 1.26
N GLU A 147 10.00 12.60 2.50
CA GLU A 147 9.17 12.87 3.67
C GLU A 147 8.90 14.36 3.87
N LYS A 148 9.95 15.19 3.69
CA LYS A 148 9.87 16.67 3.79
C LYS A 148 8.77 17.29 2.91
N HIS A 149 8.36 16.64 1.82
CA HIS A 149 7.31 17.16 0.96
C HIS A 149 5.91 16.96 1.53
N TYR A 150 5.71 16.05 2.48
CA TYR A 150 4.40 15.70 3.05
C TYR A 150 4.16 16.33 4.43
N HIS A 151 5.12 17.06 4.99
CA HIS A 151 5.05 17.59 6.36
C HIS A 151 5.20 19.10 6.40
N GLY A 152 4.55 19.74 7.39
CA GLY A 152 4.68 21.18 7.64
C GLY A 152 4.32 22.00 6.41
N THR A 153 5.29 22.73 5.87
CA THR A 153 5.16 23.55 4.66
C THR A 153 5.49 22.80 3.36
N GLY A 154 5.62 21.48 3.41
CA GLY A 154 5.84 20.63 2.24
C GLY A 154 4.67 20.71 1.25
N VAL A 155 4.99 20.61 -0.03
CA VAL A 155 4.01 20.79 -1.13
C VAL A 155 2.87 19.76 -1.14
N PHE A 156 3.08 18.59 -0.55
CA PHE A 156 2.09 17.50 -0.40
C PHE A 156 1.52 17.41 1.03
N SER A 157 1.74 18.42 1.88
CA SER A 157 1.20 18.45 3.25
C SER A 157 -0.32 18.37 3.29
N ASN A 158 -1.00 19.09 2.38
CA ASN A 158 -2.46 19.01 2.24
C ASN A 158 -2.95 17.64 1.78
N LEU A 159 -2.23 16.99 0.86
CA LEU A 159 -2.51 15.62 0.44
C LEU A 159 -2.44 14.66 1.63
N LYS A 160 -1.35 14.72 2.42
CA LYS A 160 -1.20 13.86 3.59
C LYS A 160 -2.37 14.02 4.56
N ILE A 161 -2.73 15.27 4.89
CA ILE A 161 -3.86 15.57 5.79
C ILE A 161 -5.18 15.02 5.23
N TRP A 162 -5.39 15.11 3.91
CA TRP A 162 -6.57 14.58 3.26
C TRP A 162 -6.63 13.06 3.36
N MET A 163 -5.52 12.38 3.07
CA MET A 163 -5.42 10.92 3.15
C MET A 163 -5.60 10.40 4.57
N GLU A 164 -5.06 11.07 5.58
CA GLU A 164 -5.25 10.71 6.99
C GLU A 164 -6.72 10.83 7.43
N ARG A 165 -7.49 11.70 6.78
CA ARG A 165 -8.91 11.91 7.10
C ARG A 165 -9.84 10.97 6.35
N TYR A 166 -9.55 10.70 5.07
CA TYR A 166 -10.50 10.06 4.16
C TYR A 166 -9.98 8.79 3.48
N GLY A 167 -8.68 8.49 3.54
CA GLY A 167 -8.09 7.34 2.85
C GLY A 167 -8.77 6.02 3.23
N SER A 168 -8.98 5.80 4.52
CA SER A 168 -9.66 4.60 5.06
C SER A 168 -11.11 4.47 4.59
N ASP A 169 -11.82 5.56 4.28
CA ASP A 169 -13.19 5.50 3.73
C ASP A 169 -13.24 4.84 2.35
N PHE A 170 -12.11 4.86 1.63
CA PHE A 170 -11.90 4.16 0.36
C PHE A 170 -11.07 2.88 0.53
N GLY A 171 -10.80 2.45 1.77
CA GLY A 171 -10.04 1.25 2.08
C GLY A 171 -8.53 1.38 1.84
N PHE A 172 -8.00 2.60 1.66
CA PHE A 172 -6.55 2.84 1.54
C PHE A 172 -5.94 3.18 2.88
N GLU A 173 -4.96 2.40 3.29
CA GLU A 173 -4.27 2.57 4.57
C GLU A 173 -2.79 2.86 4.32
N LEU A 174 -2.24 3.79 5.09
CA LEU A 174 -0.81 4.07 5.07
C LEU A 174 -0.05 2.82 5.50
N VAL A 175 0.93 2.36 4.70
CA VAL A 175 1.63 1.09 4.95
C VAL A 175 2.74 1.24 5.96
N TYR A 176 3.65 2.19 5.72
CA TYR A 176 4.82 2.41 6.56
C TYR A 176 4.59 3.69 7.37
N THR A 177 4.11 3.53 8.60
CA THR A 177 3.80 4.63 9.52
C THR A 177 5.06 5.19 10.20
N ASP A 178 4.94 6.38 10.79
CA ASP A 178 5.96 7.05 11.62
C ASP A 178 6.03 6.48 13.05
N ASP A 179 5.51 5.27 13.25
CA ASP A 179 5.64 4.55 14.52
C ASP A 179 7.08 4.01 14.67
N THR A 180 7.87 4.67 15.51
CA THR A 180 9.26 4.29 15.81
C THR A 180 9.42 2.87 16.39
N THR A 181 8.35 2.22 16.85
CA THR A 181 8.37 0.84 17.34
C THR A 181 8.23 -0.19 16.21
N ARG A 182 7.72 0.23 15.04
CA ARG A 182 7.57 -0.59 13.84
C ARG A 182 8.93 -1.04 13.32
N LYS A 183 8.99 -2.25 12.77
CA LYS A 183 10.17 -2.80 12.10
C LYS A 183 10.05 -2.65 10.58
N GLY A 184 11.13 -2.89 9.85
CA GLY A 184 11.11 -2.94 8.40
C GLY A 184 11.51 -1.61 7.77
N PHE A 185 10.82 -1.23 6.69
CA PHE A 185 11.10 -0.01 5.93
C PHE A 185 10.83 1.24 6.75
N LEU A 186 11.52 2.34 6.41
CA LEU A 186 11.30 3.63 7.06
C LEU A 186 9.91 4.19 6.74
N TYR A 187 9.57 5.31 7.37
CA TYR A 187 8.30 6.00 7.17
C TYR A 187 8.17 6.53 5.73
N GLU A 188 7.02 6.26 5.10
CA GLU A 188 6.74 6.65 3.72
C GLU A 188 5.31 7.25 3.62
N PRO A 189 5.13 8.56 3.84
CA PRO A 189 3.81 9.22 3.87
C PRO A 189 2.98 9.13 2.57
N TRP A 190 3.59 8.66 1.49
CA TRP A 190 3.00 8.51 0.16
C TRP A 190 2.52 7.09 -0.14
N HIS A 191 2.97 6.09 0.62
CA HIS A 191 2.77 4.67 0.29
C HIS A 191 1.50 4.15 0.97
N TYR A 192 0.43 3.98 0.19
CA TYR A 192 -0.86 3.46 0.65
C TYR A 192 -1.18 2.11 0.02
N SER A 193 -1.86 1.25 0.76
CA SER A 193 -2.31 -0.06 0.27
C SER A 193 -3.81 -0.19 0.42
N PHE A 194 -4.46 -0.75 -0.60
CA PHE A 194 -5.86 -1.13 -0.52
C PHE A 194 -6.01 -2.33 0.42
N SER A 195 -6.44 -2.06 1.64
CA SER A 195 -6.52 -3.00 2.76
C SER A 195 -7.37 -4.25 2.47
N PRO A 196 -8.55 -4.15 1.81
CA PRO A 196 -9.38 -5.32 1.55
C PRO A 196 -8.67 -6.42 0.74
N SER A 197 -7.98 -6.05 -0.35
CA SER A 197 -7.28 -7.03 -1.19
C SER A 197 -5.91 -7.41 -0.63
N SER A 198 -5.15 -6.44 -0.11
CA SER A 198 -3.74 -6.65 0.25
C SER A 198 -3.51 -7.68 1.37
N LYS A 199 -4.49 -7.89 2.24
CA LYS A 199 -4.44 -8.91 3.31
C LYS A 199 -4.32 -10.32 2.76
N ASP A 200 -4.99 -10.63 1.66
CA ASP A 200 -4.94 -11.96 1.06
C ASP A 200 -3.59 -12.22 0.36
N PHE A 201 -3.03 -11.20 -0.28
CA PHE A 201 -1.66 -11.25 -0.83
C PHE A 201 -0.62 -11.44 0.27
N LEU A 202 -0.72 -10.70 1.38
CA LEU A 202 0.16 -10.85 2.53
C LEU A 202 0.04 -12.24 3.16
N ASN A 203 -1.18 -12.73 3.37
CA ASN A 203 -1.45 -14.09 3.85
C ASN A 203 -0.73 -15.14 3.00
N LEU A 204 -0.78 -15.02 1.67
CA LEU A 204 -0.10 -15.94 0.77
C LEU A 204 1.42 -15.77 0.81
N GLN A 205 1.93 -14.54 0.88
CA GLN A 205 3.36 -14.25 1.01
C GLN A 205 3.99 -14.89 2.25
N MET A 206 3.23 -14.98 3.34
CA MET A 206 3.70 -15.58 4.59
C MET A 206 3.72 -17.12 4.59
N LYS A 207 3.17 -17.78 3.56
CA LYS A 207 3.15 -19.25 3.49
C LYS A 207 4.52 -19.82 3.09
N GLU A 208 4.83 -21.00 3.62
CA GLU A 208 6.03 -21.77 3.23
C GLU A 208 6.10 -22.03 1.72
N SER A 209 4.95 -22.25 1.07
CA SER A 209 4.86 -22.44 -0.37
C SER A 209 5.36 -21.23 -1.16
N PHE A 210 5.05 -20.01 -0.69
CA PHE A 210 5.57 -18.79 -1.29
C PHE A 210 7.09 -18.71 -1.11
N GLN A 211 7.60 -18.95 0.10
CA GLN A 211 9.04 -18.90 0.38
C GLN A 211 9.82 -19.89 -0.50
N LYS A 212 9.33 -21.12 -0.65
CA LYS A 212 9.91 -22.13 -1.57
C LYS A 212 9.94 -21.69 -3.03
N SER A 213 8.94 -20.93 -3.48
CA SER A 213 8.93 -20.38 -4.84
C SER A 213 9.87 -19.18 -4.96
N TRP A 214 9.90 -18.31 -3.96
CA TRP A 214 10.82 -17.18 -3.90
C TRP A 214 12.29 -17.61 -3.86
N GLU A 215 12.61 -18.73 -3.20
CA GLU A 215 13.95 -19.33 -3.17
C GLU A 215 14.49 -19.70 -4.56
N LYS A 216 13.60 -19.96 -5.53
CA LYS A 216 13.98 -20.28 -6.92
C LYS A 216 14.33 -19.04 -7.76
N LEU A 217 14.01 -17.84 -7.29
CA LEU A 217 14.31 -16.59 -8.00
C LEU A 217 15.82 -16.30 -8.01
N ASN A 218 16.30 -15.60 -9.03
CA ASN A 218 17.70 -15.21 -9.13
C ASN A 218 17.87 -13.71 -9.34
N PHE A 219 18.68 -13.07 -8.50
CA PHE A 219 19.06 -11.66 -8.56
C PHE A 219 20.36 -11.41 -7.77
N ASP A 220 21.07 -10.33 -8.10
CA ASP A 220 22.34 -10.01 -7.45
C ASP A 220 22.20 -9.79 -5.94
N GLY A 221 23.19 -10.27 -5.19
CA GLY A 221 23.20 -10.21 -3.73
C GLY A 221 22.42 -11.31 -3.01
N LYS A 222 21.53 -12.05 -3.70
CA LYS A 222 20.75 -13.14 -3.06
C LYS A 222 21.63 -14.20 -2.39
N SER A 223 22.71 -14.61 -3.05
CA SER A 223 23.64 -15.62 -2.54
C SER A 223 24.40 -15.19 -1.26
N LYS A 224 24.28 -13.92 -0.86
CA LYS A 224 24.87 -13.37 0.36
C LYS A 224 23.88 -13.33 1.52
N MET A 225 22.61 -13.66 1.29
CA MET A 225 21.57 -13.72 2.31
C MET A 225 21.55 -15.10 2.96
N THR A 226 21.79 -15.16 4.28
CA THR A 226 21.69 -16.44 5.02
C THR A 226 20.23 -16.82 5.26
N PRO A 227 19.93 -18.10 5.54
CA PRO A 227 18.57 -18.51 5.93
C PRO A 227 18.01 -17.72 7.12
N GLU A 228 18.84 -17.41 8.11
CA GLU A 228 18.45 -16.62 9.29
C GLU A 228 18.11 -15.18 8.90
N PHE A 229 18.89 -14.59 7.98
CA PHE A 229 18.61 -13.27 7.43
C PHE A 229 17.27 -13.26 6.70
N ILE A 230 17.00 -14.25 5.84
CA ILE A 230 15.75 -14.35 5.08
C ILE A 230 14.55 -14.51 6.03
N ALA A 231 14.65 -15.39 7.04
CA ALA A 231 13.60 -15.56 8.04
C ALA A 231 13.34 -14.26 8.83
N SER A 232 14.41 -13.54 9.21
CA SER A 232 14.32 -12.23 9.85
C SER A 232 13.67 -11.19 8.93
N TYR A 233 13.99 -11.21 7.63
CA TYR A 233 13.41 -10.30 6.64
C TYR A 233 11.90 -10.45 6.55
N PHE A 234 11.38 -11.67 6.34
CA PHE A 234 9.93 -11.88 6.27
C PHE A 234 9.23 -11.49 7.57
N LYS A 235 9.84 -11.79 8.72
CA LYS A 235 9.26 -11.40 10.01
C LYS A 235 9.23 -9.90 10.23
N ASN A 236 10.28 -9.18 9.86
CA ASN A 236 10.47 -7.78 10.25
C ASN A 236 10.08 -6.77 9.17
N TYR A 237 10.18 -7.13 7.89
CA TYR A 237 9.88 -6.25 6.76
C TYR A 237 8.51 -6.53 6.15
N ALA A 238 8.14 -7.80 5.93
CA ALA A 238 6.81 -8.10 5.37
C ALA A 238 5.69 -7.82 6.38
N LEU A 239 5.92 -8.08 7.67
CA LEU A 239 4.98 -7.75 8.76
C LEU A 239 5.27 -6.39 9.42
N GLY A 240 6.33 -5.70 8.97
CA GLY A 240 6.74 -4.39 9.46
C GLY A 240 5.87 -3.26 8.91
N ILE A 241 4.55 -3.41 8.95
CA ILE A 241 3.57 -2.51 8.32
C ILE A 241 2.54 -2.04 9.36
N ASN A 242 1.68 -1.11 8.96
CA ASN A 242 0.52 -0.69 9.74
C ASN A 242 -0.35 -1.91 10.11
N THR A 243 -0.67 -2.05 11.39
CA THR A 243 -1.42 -3.20 11.93
C THR A 243 -2.81 -3.36 11.31
N ILE A 244 -3.40 -2.29 10.78
CA ILE A 244 -4.70 -2.35 10.06
C ILE A 244 -4.61 -3.23 8.80
N LEU A 245 -3.43 -3.31 8.18
CA LEU A 245 -3.15 -4.11 6.99
C LEU A 245 -2.78 -5.56 7.31
N MET A 246 -2.68 -5.91 8.59
CA MET A 246 -2.39 -7.28 8.98
C MET A 246 -3.64 -8.15 8.76
N PRO A 247 -3.45 -9.43 8.36
CA PRO A 247 -4.54 -10.39 8.32
C PRO A 247 -5.17 -10.55 9.71
N SER A 248 -6.49 -10.77 9.72
CA SER A 248 -7.28 -11.00 10.94
C SER A 248 -7.07 -12.40 11.51
#